data_AF-A0A392PXS7-F1
#
_entry.id   AF-A0A392PXS7-F1
#
_cell.length_a   1.000
_cell.length_b   1.000
_cell.length_c   1.000
_cell.angle_alpha   90.00
_cell.angle_beta   90.00
_cell.angle_gamma   90.00
#
_symmetry.space_group_name_H-M   'P 1'
#
loop_
_entity.id
_entity.type
_entity.pdbx_description
1 polymer ?
#
loop_
_entity_poly.entity_id
_entity_poly.type
_entity_poly.pdbx_seq_one_letter_code
_entity_poly.pdbx_strand_id
1 'polypeptide(L)'
;IYTLLNVLEFNSTRKRMSVIVKDEEGRILLLCKGADVVMFERLAKDGKEYEEKTFEDVHEYADAGLRTLILAYRELDEEQYKEFDNEFSQAKISIT
;
A
#
# COMPACT_ATOMS: atom_id res chain seq x y z
N ILE A 1 -11.23 -16.21 4.21
CA ILE A 1 -10.81 -15.70 5.52
C ILE A 1 -9.37 -15.23 5.40
N TYR A 2 -9.17 -13.91 5.41
CA TYR A 2 -7.84 -13.32 5.40
C TYR A 2 -7.32 -13.19 6.84
N THR A 3 -6.03 -13.37 7.01
CA THR A 3 -5.33 -13.08 8.27
C THR A 3 -4.62 -11.74 8.14
N LEU A 4 -4.90 -10.80 9.05
CA LEU A 4 -4.19 -9.52 9.10
C LEU A 4 -2.84 -9.72 9.79
N LEU A 5 -1.76 -9.42 9.09
CA LEU A 5 -0.39 -9.58 9.58
C LEU A 5 0.12 -8.26 10.21
N ASN A 6 0.07 -7.16 9.47
CA ASN A 6 0.50 -5.85 9.96
C ASN A 6 -0.43 -4.74 9.48
N VAL A 7 -0.55 -3.69 10.30
CA VAL A 7 -1.18 -2.42 9.94
C VAL A 7 -0.12 -1.33 9.95
N LEU A 8 0.00 -0.62 8.83
CA LEU A 8 0.82 0.58 8.68
C LEU A 8 -0.10 1.79 8.61
N GLU A 9 -0.39 2.35 9.77
CA GLU A 9 -1.41 3.39 9.97
C GLU A 9 -1.22 4.61 9.07
N PHE A 10 -2.34 5.25 8.75
CA PHE A 10 -2.32 6.54 8.09
C PHE A 10 -1.60 7.57 8.98
N ASN A 11 -0.74 8.38 8.36
CA ASN A 11 -0.34 9.64 8.97
C ASN A 11 -0.31 10.75 7.90
N SER A 12 -0.46 12.00 8.34
CA SER A 12 -0.57 13.17 7.46
C SER A 12 0.68 13.41 6.62
N THR A 13 1.85 13.00 7.11
CA THR A 13 3.12 13.09 6.39
C THR A 13 3.22 12.05 5.26
N ARG A 14 2.75 10.83 5.49
CA ARG A 14 2.77 9.69 4.55
C ARG A 14 1.65 9.80 3.54
N LYS A 15 0.51 10.39 3.90
CA LYS A 15 -0.72 10.52 3.09
C LYS A 15 -1.22 9.19 2.49
N ARG A 16 -0.90 8.07 3.15
CA ARG A 16 -1.30 6.72 2.77
C ARG A 16 -1.37 5.81 3.99
N MET A 17 -2.12 4.74 3.86
CA MET A 17 -2.11 3.62 4.81
C MET A 17 -1.92 2.30 4.06
N SER A 18 -1.37 1.32 4.75
CA SER A 18 -1.17 -0.01 4.19
C SER A 18 -1.52 -1.09 5.20
N VAL A 19 -1.87 -2.26 4.69
CA VAL A 19 -2.02 -3.48 5.48
C VAL A 19 -1.26 -4.60 4.78
N ILE A 20 -0.70 -5.50 5.58
CA ILE A 20 -0.17 -6.77 5.07
C ILE A 20 -1.13 -7.85 5.54
N VAL A 21 -1.61 -8.66 4.60
CA VAL A 21 -2.56 -9.75 4.85
C VAL A 21 -2.04 -11.05 4.26
N LYS A 22 -2.41 -12.17 4.88
CA LYS A 22 -2.26 -13.52 4.32
C LYS A 22 -3.62 -14.03 3.89
N ASP A 23 -3.76 -14.45 2.65
CA ASP A 23 -5.02 -15.00 2.14
C ASP A 23 -5.19 -16.49 2.48
N GLU A 24 -6.29 -17.09 2.02
CA GLU A 24 -6.60 -18.52 2.27
C GLU A 24 -5.64 -19.47 1.55
N GLU A 25 -5.04 -19.03 0.44
CA GLU A 25 -4.08 -19.80 -0.35
C GLU A 25 -2.66 -19.67 0.20
N GLY A 26 -2.47 -18.83 1.22
CA GLY A 26 -1.21 -18.59 1.88
C GLY A 26 -0.36 -17.48 1.27
N ARG A 27 -0.86 -16.78 0.24
CA ARG A 27 -0.19 -15.63 -0.37
C ARG A 27 -0.18 -14.45 0.59
N ILE A 28 0.93 -13.72 0.61
CA ILE A 28 1.09 -12.52 1.42
C ILE A 28 0.95 -11.31 0.52
N LEU A 29 -0.01 -10.44 0.83
CA LEU A 29 -0.33 -9.26 0.04
C LEU A 29 -0.12 -8.00 0.88
N LEU A 30 0.70 -7.09 0.36
CA LEU A 30 0.75 -5.71 0.81
C LEU A 30 -0.30 -4.92 0.03
N LEU A 31 -1.35 -4.46 0.71
CA LEU A 31 -2.37 -3.58 0.16
C LEU A 31 -2.11 -2.16 0.64
N CYS A 32 -2.15 -1.18 -0.27
CA CYS A 32 -1.92 0.22 0.08
C CYS A 32 -2.96 1.12 -0.58
N LYS A 33 -3.48 2.08 0.20
CA LYS A 33 -4.34 3.15 -0.30
C LYS A 33 -3.82 4.52 0.13
N GLY A 34 -3.90 5.51 -0.76
CA GLY A 34 -3.41 6.85 -0.46
C GLY A 34 -3.74 7.88 -1.53
N ALA A 35 -3.18 9.07 -1.35
CA ALA A 35 -3.24 10.14 -2.35
C ALA A 35 -2.49 9.74 -3.63
N ASP A 36 -2.98 10.27 -4.76
CA ASP A 36 -2.47 10.06 -6.10
C ASP A 36 -0.95 10.19 -6.26
N VAL A 37 -0.39 11.37 -5.97
CA VAL A 37 1.05 11.65 -6.12
C VAL A 37 1.89 10.65 -5.32
N VAL A 38 1.45 10.34 -4.10
CA VAL A 38 2.18 9.43 -3.21
C VAL A 38 2.16 7.99 -3.72
N MET A 39 1.04 7.57 -4.32
CA MET A 39 0.86 6.20 -4.80
C MET A 39 1.56 5.98 -6.14
N PHE A 40 1.42 6.91 -7.10
CA PHE A 40 2.05 6.80 -8.43
C PHE A 40 3.58 6.79 -8.37
N GLU A 41 4.20 7.57 -7.47
CA GLU A 41 5.65 7.55 -7.21
C GLU A 41 6.19 6.19 -6.73
N ARG A 42 5.31 5.31 -6.23
CA ARG A 42 5.67 4.03 -5.59
C ARG A 42 5.30 2.81 -6.41
N LEU A 43 4.70 3.02 -7.59
CA LEU A 43 4.45 1.92 -8.52
C LEU A 43 5.77 1.38 -9.07
N ALA A 44 5.82 0.06 -9.22
CA ALA A 44 6.94 -0.59 -9.88
C ALA A 44 7.02 -0.15 -11.36
N LYS A 45 8.22 -0.16 -11.96
CA LYS A 45 8.40 0.29 -13.35
C LYS A 45 7.56 -0.52 -14.34
N ASP A 46 7.39 -1.80 -14.06
CA ASP A 46 6.61 -2.79 -14.80
C ASP A 46 5.14 -2.88 -14.34
N GLY A 47 4.75 -2.16 -13.28
CA GLY A 47 3.39 -2.14 -12.72
C GLY A 47 2.55 -0.93 -13.14
N LYS A 48 2.89 -0.27 -14.25
CA LYS A 48 2.31 1.02 -14.68
C LYS A 48 1.30 0.93 -15.82
N GLU A 49 0.85 -0.28 -16.16
CA GLU A 49 -0.10 -0.52 -17.26
C GLU A 49 -1.36 0.36 -17.19
N TYR A 50 -1.88 0.59 -15.98
CA TYR A 50 -3.10 1.37 -15.75
C TYR A 50 -2.84 2.81 -15.27
N GLU A 51 -1.58 3.25 -15.18
CA GLU A 51 -1.20 4.52 -14.54
C GLU A 51 -1.85 5.73 -15.24
N GLU A 52 -1.66 5.85 -16.55
CA GLU A 52 -2.13 6.99 -17.35
C GLU A 52 -3.65 7.13 -17.29
N LYS A 53 -4.38 6.03 -17.57
CA LYS A 53 -5.84 6.02 -17.51
C LYS A 53 -6.37 6.34 -16.11
N THR A 54 -5.78 5.74 -15.08
CA THR A 54 -6.21 6.00 -13.69
C THR A 54 -5.93 7.45 -13.30
N PHE A 55 -4.86 8.05 -13.80
CA PHE A 55 -4.56 9.46 -13.56
C PHE A 55 -5.64 10.39 -14.14
N GLU A 56 -6.08 10.12 -15.38
CA GLU A 56 -7.18 10.85 -16.02
C GLU A 56 -8.49 10.71 -15.24
N ASP A 57 -8.90 9.49 -14.91
CA ASP A 57 -10.13 9.21 -14.15
C ASP A 57 -10.11 9.92 -12.78
N VAL A 58 -8.98 9.90 -12.09
CA VAL A 58 -8.81 10.57 -10.78
C VAL A 58 -8.95 12.08 -10.91
N HIS A 59 -8.45 12.67 -12.00
CA HIS A 59 -8.57 14.11 -12.26
C HIS A 59 -10.03 14.50 -12.53
N GLU A 60 -10.73 13.74 -13.38
CA GLU A 60 -12.16 13.97 -13.66
C GLU A 60 -13.01 13.87 -12.39
N TYR A 61 -12.76 12.88 -11.54
CA TYR A 61 -13.45 12.75 -10.27
C TYR A 61 -13.15 13.89 -9.30
N ALA A 62 -11.91 14.37 -9.28
CA ALA A 62 -11.53 15.52 -8.45
C ALA A 62 -12.22 16.81 -8.91
N ASP A 63 -12.34 17.03 -10.23
CA ASP A 63 -13.06 18.18 -10.81
C ASP A 63 -14.55 18.14 -10.48
N ALA A 64 -15.13 16.93 -10.37
CA ALA A 64 -16.49 16.72 -9.88
C ALA A 64 -16.64 16.87 -8.35
N GLY A 65 -15.56 17.17 -7.62
CA GLY A 65 -15.55 17.34 -6.16
C GLY A 65 -15.58 16.03 -5.37
N LEU A 66 -15.33 14.89 -6.01
CA LEU A 66 -15.30 13.58 -5.35
C LEU A 66 -13.98 13.38 -4.61
N ARG A 67 -14.05 12.69 -3.46
CA ARG A 67 -12.85 12.25 -2.74
C ARG A 67 -12.29 11.00 -3.42
N THR A 68 -11.11 11.12 -3.98
CA THR A 68 -10.41 10.03 -4.66
C THR A 68 -9.32 9.43 -3.77
N LEU A 69 -9.09 8.13 -3.92
CA LEU A 69 -7.94 7.42 -3.36
C LEU A 69 -7.46 6.42 -4.39
N ILE A 70 -6.14 6.28 -4.49
CA ILE A 70 -5.52 5.25 -5.34
C ILE A 70 -5.24 4.02 -4.48
N LEU A 71 -5.55 2.86 -5.04
CA LEU A 71 -5.26 1.56 -4.45
C LEU A 71 -4.19 0.86 -5.28
N ALA A 72 -3.20 0.28 -4.61
CA ALA A 72 -2.21 -0.58 -5.23
C ALA A 72 -1.93 -1.77 -4.32
N TYR A 73 -1.43 -2.86 -4.90
CA TYR A 73 -0.99 -4.02 -4.16
C TYR A 73 0.37 -4.51 -4.64
N ARG A 74 1.03 -5.28 -3.78
CA ARG A 74 2.21 -6.06 -4.11
C ARG A 74 2.12 -7.41 -3.42
N GLU A 75 2.42 -8.47 -4.14
CA GLU A 75 2.64 -9.80 -3.55
C GLU A 75 4.04 -9.85 -2.94
N LEU A 76 4.13 -10.41 -1.73
CA LEU A 76 5.36 -10.63 -0.99
C LEU A 76 5.56 -12.14 -0.86
N ASP A 77 6.78 -12.59 -1.06
CA ASP A 77 7.16 -13.93 -0.63
C ASP A 77 7.34 -13.97 0.90
N GLU A 78 7.49 -15.18 1.44
CA GLU A 78 7.63 -15.37 2.88
C GLU A 78 8.92 -14.76 3.45
N GLU A 79 10.00 -14.74 2.67
CA GLU A 79 11.30 -14.24 3.12
C GLU A 79 11.26 -12.71 3.24
N GLN A 80 10.76 -12.02 2.21
CA GLN A 80 10.51 -10.58 2.19
C GLN A 80 9.64 -10.14 3.36
N TYR A 81 8.57 -10.90 3.64
CA TYR A 81 7.70 -10.59 4.78
C TYR A 81 8.42 -10.77 6.12
N LYS A 82 9.15 -11.88 6.30
CA LYS A 82 9.90 -12.16 7.54
C LYS A 82 10.97 -11.11 7.82
N GLU A 83 11.72 -10.70 6.79
CA GLU A 83 12.72 -9.64 6.91
C GLU A 83 12.06 -8.33 7.34
N PHE A 84 11.01 -7.91 6.63
CA PHE A 84 10.25 -6.71 6.97
C PHE A 84 9.71 -6.74 8.40
N ASP A 85 9.08 -7.84 8.82
CA ASP A 85 8.44 -7.93 10.14
C ASP A 85 9.49 -7.92 11.27
N ASN A 86 10.66 -8.51 11.04
CA ASN A 86 11.77 -8.43 11.99
C ASN A 86 12.27 -6.99 12.15
N GLU A 87 12.61 -6.31 11.05
CA GLU A 87 13.06 -4.91 11.10
C GLU A 87 12.00 -4.00 11.72
N PHE A 88 10.74 -4.18 11.34
CA PHE A 88 9.63 -3.38 11.84
C PHE A 88 9.38 -3.61 13.33
N SER A 89 9.49 -4.86 13.80
CA SER A 89 9.38 -5.19 15.22
C SER A 89 10.52 -4.60 16.04
N GLN A 90 11.76 -4.65 15.54
CA GLN A 90 12.89 -3.99 16.20
C GLN A 90 12.68 -2.47 16.29
N ALA A 91 12.27 -1.83 15.19
CA ALA A 91 11.98 -0.40 15.17
C ALA A 91 10.85 -0.01 16.13
N LYS A 92 9.83 -0.86 16.29
CA LYS A 92 8.74 -0.65 17.26
C LYS A 92 9.18 -0.77 18.72
N ILE A 93 10.08 -1.70 19.02
CA ILE A 93 10.57 -1.97 20.38
C ILE A 93 11.64 -0.95 20.79
N SER A 94 12.33 -0.34 19.82
CA SER A 94 13.32 0.72 20.04
C SER A 94 12.67 2.01 20.55
N ILE A 95 12.30 2.04 21.83
CA ILE A 95 11.92 3.25 22.57
C ILE A 95 12.81 3.38 23.83
N THR A 96 14.03 3.86 23.62
CA THR A 96 14.73 4.94 24.36
C THR A 96 15.82 5.47 23.46
#